data_AF-A0A7J8DZM7-F1
#
_entry.id   AF-A0A7J8DZM7-F1
#
_cell.length_a   1.000
_cell.length_b   1.000
_cell.length_c   1.000
_cell.angle_alpha   90.00
_cell.angle_beta   90.00
_cell.angle_gamma   90.00
#
_symmetry.space_group_name_H-M   'P 1'
#
loop_
_entity.id
_entity.type
_entity.pdbx_description
1 polymer ?
#
loop_
_entity_poly.entity_id
_entity_poly.type
_entity_poly.pdbx_seq_one_letter_code
_entity_poly.pdbx_strand_id
1 'polypeptide(L)'
;MFVYYINLFRDAFWPHGKLAPPTDIRSEEQSQETKQRAQQKLLENIPDMLQSLVGQQNARHGIIKIFNALQETRANKHLLYVLMELLLIELCPELRAHLDQLKAGQV
;
A
#
# COMPACT_ATOMS: atom_id res chain seq x y z
N MET A 1 -18.65 7.69 -10.60
CA MET A 1 -17.66 6.79 -9.95
C MET A 1 -16.48 7.56 -9.34
N PHE A 2 -15.71 8.34 -10.11
CA PHE A 2 -14.53 9.04 -9.61
C PHE A 2 -14.82 10.10 -8.53
N VAL A 3 -15.86 10.92 -8.76
CA VAL A 3 -16.35 11.91 -7.79
C VAL A 3 -16.75 11.28 -6.46
N TYR A 4 -17.27 10.05 -6.47
CA TYR A 4 -17.61 9.32 -5.24
C TYR A 4 -16.35 8.98 -4.42
N TYR A 5 -15.30 8.46 -5.07
CA TYR A 5 -14.04 8.17 -4.38
C TYR A 5 -13.34 9.44 -3.89
N ILE A 6 -13.41 10.54 -4.65
CA ILE A 6 -12.88 11.84 -4.21
C ILE A 6 -13.65 12.34 -2.97
N ASN A 7 -14.99 12.26 -2.99
CA ASN A 7 -15.80 12.66 -1.84
C ASN A 7 -15.52 11.77 -0.62
N LEU A 8 -15.40 10.45 -0.82
CA LEU A 8 -15.05 9.51 0.26
C LEU A 8 -13.68 9.83 0.87
N PHE A 9 -12.67 10.09 0.03
CA PHE A 9 -11.34 10.50 0.48
C PHE A 9 -11.41 11.82 1.26
N ARG A 10 -12.10 12.83 0.72
CA ARG A 10 -12.31 14.10 1.40
C ARG A 10 -12.98 13.90 2.76
N ASP A 11 -14.05 13.12 2.82
CA ASP A 11 -14.83 12.96 4.05
C ASP A 11 -14.08 12.13 5.10
N ALA A 12 -13.16 11.25 4.69
CA ALA A 12 -12.29 10.49 5.60
C ALA A 12 -11.22 11.36 6.27
N PHE A 13 -10.60 12.29 5.52
CA PHE A 13 -9.53 13.15 6.03
C PHE A 13 -10.05 14.48 6.61
N TRP A 14 -11.15 15.00 6.07
CA TRP A 14 -11.82 16.23 6.48
C TRP A 14 -13.32 16.03 6.71
N PRO A 15 -13.72 15.24 7.72
CA PRO A 15 -15.13 15.11 8.08
C PRO A 15 -15.71 16.50 8.41
N HIS A 16 -16.79 16.87 7.71
CA HIS A 16 -17.43 18.19 7.84
C HIS A 16 -16.48 19.38 7.60
N GLY A 17 -15.43 19.19 6.79
CA GLY A 17 -14.45 20.24 6.45
C GLY A 17 -13.42 20.53 7.55
N LYS A 18 -13.40 19.75 8.63
CA LYS A 18 -12.37 19.84 9.68
C LYS A 18 -11.46 18.64 9.60
N LEU A 19 -10.15 18.85 9.81
CA LEU A 19 -9.18 17.76 9.83
C LEU A 19 -9.65 16.69 10.83
N ALA A 20 -9.66 15.43 10.39
CA ALA A 20 -10.07 14.31 11.22
C ALA A 20 -9.24 14.28 12.51
N PRO A 21 -9.87 13.98 13.67
CA PRO A 21 -9.12 13.80 14.91
C PRO A 21 -8.10 12.67 14.74
N PRO A 22 -6.95 12.74 15.44
CA PRO A 22 -5.97 11.67 15.40
C PRO A 22 -6.65 10.36 15.82
N THR A 23 -6.47 9.32 15.00
CA THR A 23 -6.98 7.99 15.31
C THR A 23 -6.34 7.48 16.59
N ASP A 24 -7.13 6.83 17.44
CA ASP A 24 -6.62 6.20 18.66
C ASP A 24 -5.44 5.27 18.34
N ILE A 25 -4.40 5.35 19.16
CA ILE A 25 -3.21 4.53 19.01
C ILE A 25 -3.64 3.08 19.26
N ARG A 26 -3.60 2.28 18.20
CA ARG A 26 -3.93 0.85 18.25
C ARG A 26 -3.06 0.14 19.29
N SER A 27 -3.68 -0.66 20.16
CA SER A 27 -2.92 -1.44 21.14
C SER A 27 -2.09 -2.53 20.45
N GLU A 28 -1.02 -2.98 21.10
CA GLU A 28 -0.20 -4.08 20.57
C GLU A 28 -1.02 -5.36 20.37
N GLU A 29 -1.94 -5.66 21.29
CA GLU A 29 -2.84 -6.81 21.20
C GLU A 29 -3.75 -6.72 19.97
N GLN A 30 -4.41 -5.57 19.78
CA GLN A 30 -5.21 -5.31 18.58
C GLN A 30 -4.34 -5.42 17.32
N SER A 31 -3.09 -4.93 17.38
CA SER A 31 -2.09 -5.02 16.30
C SER A 31 -1.87 -6.45 15.85
N GLN A 32 -1.53 -7.31 16.81
CA GLN A 32 -1.27 -8.73 16.58
C GLN A 32 -2.53 -9.47 16.11
N GLU A 33 -3.69 -9.18 16.70
CA GLU A 33 -4.93 -9.85 16.34
C GLU A 33 -5.29 -9.62 14.87
N THR A 34 -5.30 -8.37 14.39
CA THR A 34 -5.63 -8.14 12.98
C THR A 34 -4.54 -8.66 12.05
N LYS A 35 -3.27 -8.70 12.49
CA LYS A 35 -2.18 -9.32 11.72
C LYS A 35 -2.46 -10.82 11.51
N GLN A 36 -2.81 -11.54 12.56
CA GLN A 36 -3.17 -12.96 12.48
C GLN A 36 -4.40 -13.19 11.60
N ARG A 37 -5.47 -12.40 11.81
CA ARG A 37 -6.69 -12.47 10.99
C ARG A 37 -6.40 -12.21 9.51
N ALA A 38 -5.54 -11.24 9.19
CA ALA A 38 -5.16 -10.93 7.81
C ALA A 38 -4.34 -12.06 7.18
N GLN A 39 -3.38 -12.62 7.92
CA GLN A 39 -2.59 -13.75 7.45
C GLN A 39 -3.46 -14.97 7.16
N GLN A 40 -4.40 -15.29 8.05
CA GLN A 40 -5.34 -16.38 7.85
C GLN A 40 -6.20 -16.15 6.60
N LYS A 41 -6.76 -14.95 6.42
CA LYS A 41 -7.54 -14.61 5.22
C LYS A 41 -6.74 -14.78 3.93
N LEU A 42 -5.46 -14.40 3.91
CA LEU A 42 -4.61 -14.61 2.74
C LEU A 42 -4.36 -16.09 2.44
N LEU A 43 -4.20 -16.92 3.48
CA LEU A 43 -3.99 -18.36 3.33
C LEU A 43 -5.27 -19.12 2.93
N GLU A 44 -6.44 -18.58 3.26
CA GLU A 44 -7.74 -19.14 2.84
C GLU A 44 -8.09 -18.75 1.39
N ASN A 45 -7.56 -17.62 0.91
CA ASN A 45 -7.87 -17.07 -0.42
C ASN A 45 -6.69 -17.22 -1.40
N ILE A 46 -5.93 -18.30 -1.29
CA ILE A 46 -4.85 -18.59 -2.24
C ILE A 46 -5.47 -18.97 -3.59
N PRO A 47 -5.12 -18.30 -4.69
CA PRO A 47 -5.60 -18.66 -6.02
C PRO A 47 -5.24 -20.11 -6.40
N ASP A 48 -6.22 -20.87 -6.90
CA ASP A 48 -6.02 -22.25 -7.35
C ASP A 48 -4.96 -22.36 -8.46
N MET A 49 -4.85 -21.34 -9.31
CA MET A 49 -3.80 -21.24 -10.32
C MET A 49 -2.39 -21.26 -9.71
N LEU A 50 -2.17 -20.58 -8.58
CA LEU A 50 -0.87 -20.63 -7.91
C LEU A 50 -0.62 -22.02 -7.34
N GLN A 51 -1.64 -22.63 -6.75
CA GLN A 51 -1.55 -23.98 -6.19
C GLN A 51 -1.24 -25.03 -7.26
N SER A 52 -1.79 -24.89 -8.47
CA SER A 52 -1.54 -25.81 -9.58
C SER A 52 -0.17 -25.61 -10.25
N LEU A 53 0.33 -24.37 -10.31
CA LEU A 53 1.61 -24.04 -10.94
C LEU A 53 2.81 -24.39 -10.06
N VAL A 54 2.76 -24.06 -8.76
CA VAL A 54 3.90 -24.23 -7.85
C VAL A 54 3.70 -25.31 -6.79
N GLY A 55 2.48 -25.84 -6.66
CA GLY A 55 2.10 -26.78 -5.61
C GLY A 55 1.61 -26.08 -4.34
N GLN A 56 0.71 -26.75 -3.62
CA GLN A 56 0.04 -26.24 -2.41
C GLN A 56 0.99 -25.69 -1.34
N GLN A 57 2.02 -26.47 -0.98
CA GLN A 57 2.94 -26.10 0.09
C GLN A 57 3.80 -24.89 -0.29
N ASN A 58 4.22 -24.81 -1.55
CA ASN A 58 5.03 -23.71 -2.06
C ASN A 58 4.19 -22.44 -2.20
N ALA A 59 2.93 -22.53 -2.64
CA ALA A 59 2.02 -21.39 -2.68
C ALA A 59 1.77 -20.81 -1.28
N ARG A 60 1.50 -21.66 -0.29
CA ARG A 60 1.34 -21.24 1.12
C ARG A 60 2.61 -20.58 1.66
N HIS A 61 3.78 -21.19 1.46
CA HIS A 61 5.06 -20.59 1.88
C HIS A 61 5.33 -19.26 1.19
N GLY A 62 5.07 -19.16 -0.11
CA GLY A 62 5.23 -17.94 -0.90
C GLY A 62 4.37 -16.80 -0.36
N ILE A 63 3.10 -17.07 -0.08
CA ILE A 63 2.17 -16.08 0.46
C ILE A 63 2.57 -15.65 1.87
N ILE A 64 3.04 -16.56 2.73
CA ILE A 64 3.57 -16.20 4.05
C ILE A 64 4.80 -15.28 3.91
N LYS A 65 5.71 -15.57 2.97
CA LYS A 65 6.87 -14.71 2.70
C LYS A 65 6.46 -13.33 2.22
N ILE A 66 5.51 -13.24 1.29
CA ILE A 66 4.95 -11.97 0.80
C ILE A 66 4.30 -11.21 1.95
N PHE A 67 3.47 -11.88 2.75
CA PHE A 67 2.84 -11.27 3.91
C PHE A 67 3.86 -10.67 4.87
N ASN A 68 4.93 -11.43 5.20
CA ASN A 68 6.01 -10.96 6.06
C ASN A 68 6.77 -9.76 5.45
N ALA A 69 7.02 -9.76 4.13
CA ALA A 69 7.61 -8.61 3.45
C ALA A 69 6.72 -7.36 3.58
N LEU A 70 5.40 -7.53 3.45
CA LEU A 70 4.41 -6.45 3.68
C LEU A 70 4.31 -6.01 5.15
N GLN A 71 4.90 -6.72 6.11
CA GLN A 71 4.97 -6.25 7.50
C GLN A 71 6.19 -5.35 7.76
N GLU A 72 7.12 -5.21 6.82
CA GLU A 72 8.32 -4.40 7.00
C GLU A 72 8.02 -2.91 6.76
N THR A 73 7.99 -2.13 7.84
CA THR A 73 7.58 -0.72 7.82
C THR A 73 8.49 0.18 6.97
N ARG A 74 9.81 -0.07 6.94
CA ARG A 74 10.77 0.74 6.17
C ARG A 74 10.62 0.48 4.67
N ALA A 75 10.48 -0.78 4.27
CA ALA A 75 10.23 -1.19 2.89
C ALA A 75 8.90 -0.62 2.40
N ASN A 76 7.84 -0.72 3.22
CA ASN A 76 6.54 -0.13 2.90
C ASN A 76 6.60 1.39 2.77
N LYS A 77 7.36 2.07 3.64
CA LYS A 77 7.57 3.51 3.56
C LYS A 77 8.29 3.91 2.27
N HIS A 78 9.33 3.16 1.89
CA HIS A 78 10.02 3.38 0.62
C HIS A 78 9.09 3.14 -0.57
N LEU A 79 8.31 2.05 -0.55
CA LEU A 79 7.31 1.76 -1.58
C LEU A 79 6.30 2.90 -1.73
N LEU A 80 5.81 3.46 -0.63
CA LEU A 80 4.91 4.60 -0.64
C LEU A 80 5.55 5.82 -1.31
N TYR A 81 6.81 6.13 -1.01
CA TYR A 81 7.52 7.24 -1.65
C TYR A 81 7.67 7.06 -3.15
N VAL A 82 7.97 5.85 -3.62
CA VAL A 82 8.02 5.56 -5.05
C VAL A 82 6.65 5.73 -5.70
N LEU A 83 5.58 5.24 -5.08
CA LEU A 83 4.22 5.41 -5.60
C LEU A 83 3.81 6.89 -5.64
N MET A 84 4.16 7.67 -4.62
CA MET A 84 3.92 9.11 -4.59
C MET A 84 4.70 9.84 -5.68
N GLU A 85 5.97 9.50 -5.90
CA GLU A 85 6.78 10.06 -6.98
C GLU A 85 6.12 9.80 -8.34
N LEU A 86 5.74 8.55 -8.62
CA LEU A 86 5.07 8.17 -9.87
C LEU A 86 3.76 8.94 -10.07
N LEU A 87 2.95 9.07 -9.02
CA LEU A 87 1.69 9.81 -9.07
C LEU A 87 1.90 11.30 -9.33
N LEU A 88 2.90 11.92 -8.69
CA LEU A 88 3.20 13.34 -8.89
C LEU A 88 3.72 13.61 -10.30
N ILE A 89 4.56 12.73 -10.84
CA ILE A 89 5.06 12.84 -12.22
C ILE A 89 3.92 12.75 -13.24
N GLU A 90 2.94 11.87 -13.01
CA GLU A 90 1.82 11.68 -13.92
C GLU A 90 0.79 12.81 -13.83
N LEU A 91 0.54 13.34 -12.63
CA LEU A 91 -0.43 14.43 -12.44
C LEU A 91 0.12 15.81 -12.81
N CYS A 92 1.43 16.02 -12.65
CA CYS A 92 2.10 17.30 -12.90
C CYS A 92 3.15 17.14 -14.01
N PRO A 93 2.79 17.33 -15.29
CA PRO A 93 3.73 17.17 -16.40
C PRO A 93 4.91 18.15 -16.34
N GLU A 94 4.75 19.31 -15.68
CA GLU A 94 5.86 20.26 -15.46
C GLU A 94 6.94 19.67 -14.55
N LEU A 95 6.54 18.90 -13.53
CA LEU A 95 7.48 18.24 -12.62
C LEU A 95 8.34 17.23 -13.36
N ARG A 96 7.74 16.48 -14.30
CA ARG A 96 8.46 15.54 -15.16
C ARG A 96 9.54 16.25 -15.99
N ALA A 97 9.18 17.36 -16.64
CA ALA A 97 10.11 18.13 -17.46
C ALA A 97 11.30 18.68 -16.64
N HIS A 98 11.03 19.19 -15.43
CA HIS A 98 12.07 19.66 -14.53
C HIS A 98 12.98 18.53 -14.00
N LEU A 99 12.41 17.36 -13.68
CA LEU A 99 13.20 16.20 -13.26
C LEU A 99 14.11 15.69 -14.38
N ASP A 100 13.64 15.67 -15.63
CA ASP A 100 14.43 15.26 -16.78
C ASP A 100 15.58 16.24 -17.04
N GLN A 101 15.36 17.55 -16.87
CA GLN A 101 16.42 18.57 -16.94
C GLN A 101 17.47 18.41 -15.84
N LEU A 102 17.05 18.12 -14.60
CA LEU A 102 17.97 17.86 -13.48
C LEU A 102 18.82 16.63 -13.73
N LYS A 103 18.24 15.54 -14.27
CA LYS A 103 18.98 14.33 -14.63
C LYS A 103 19.96 14.56 -15.79
N ALA A 104 19.59 15.39 -16.77
CA ALA A 104 20.45 15.74 -17.90
C ALA A 104 21.61 16.66 -17.52
N GLY A 105 21.45 17.51 -16.50
CA GLY A 105 22.51 18.41 -16.00
C GLY A 105 23.47 17.79 -14.99
N GLN A 106 23.23 16.53 -14.56
CA GLN A 106 24.10 15.77 -13.66
C GLN A 106 25.04 14.80 -14.40
N VAL A 107 25.07 14.84 -15.74
CA VAL A 107 26.02 14.11 -16.61
C VAL A 107 26.99 15.11 -17.22
#